data_AF-A0A914W516-F1
#
_entry.id   AF-A0A914W516-F1
#
_cell.length_a   1.000
_cell.length_b   1.000
_cell.length_c   1.000
_cell.angle_alpha   90.00
_cell.angle_beta   90.00
_cell.angle_gamma   90.00
#
_symmetry.space_group_name_H-M   'P 1'
#
loop_
_entity.id
_entity.type
_entity.pdbx_description
1 polymer ?
#
loop_
_entity_poly.entity_id
_entity_poly.type
_entity_poly.pdbx_seq_one_letter_code
_entity_poly.pdbx_strand_id
1 'polypeptide(L)'
;MVARSSYYSSRGSNRLAWCMVFIFVILFLIFLTATIGLTALVLLDTHFTFGKTATDEDSSQWPEPSGSLLGTFQKAAIATDNGLCSEIGRDMLMKGGNAVDAMIAAMFCIGAIDPQSSGLGGGFFMTIYNSTTRKCVVIDAREVAPETASENMYEKDANASLVGM
;
A
#
# COMPACT_ATOMS: atom_id res chain seq x y z
N MET A 1 -77.95 10.70 51.04
CA MET A 1 -78.39 11.55 49.91
C MET A 1 -77.16 12.21 49.29
N VAL A 2 -77.21 12.39 47.99
CA VAL A 2 -76.14 12.70 47.02
C VAL A 2 -75.85 14.21 46.91
N ALA A 3 -74.66 14.54 46.36
CA ALA A 3 -74.18 15.81 45.74
C ALA A 3 -73.64 16.91 46.69
N ARG A 4 -72.59 17.71 46.36
CA ARG A 4 -72.03 18.13 45.06
C ARG A 4 -70.60 18.70 45.19
N SER A 5 -69.88 18.69 44.06
CA SER A 5 -68.54 19.23 43.75
C SER A 5 -68.47 20.77 43.60
N SER A 6 -67.29 21.37 43.84
CA SER A 6 -66.72 22.56 43.17
C SER A 6 -65.20 22.61 43.44
N TYR A 7 -64.30 22.13 42.56
CA TYR A 7 -63.66 22.82 41.42
C TYR A 7 -63.08 24.23 41.73
N TYR A 8 -61.76 24.31 41.97
CA TYR A 8 -60.97 25.53 41.74
C TYR A 8 -59.56 25.22 41.20
N SER A 9 -59.46 25.35 39.87
CA SER A 9 -58.34 25.89 39.08
C SER A 9 -56.89 25.51 39.40
N SER A 10 -56.39 24.47 38.73
CA SER A 10 -54.99 24.39 38.27
C SER A 10 -54.96 23.91 36.81
N ARG A 11 -55.41 24.77 35.90
CA ARG A 11 -55.42 24.53 34.44
C ARG A 11 -54.54 25.55 33.68
N GLY A 12 -53.47 26.03 34.33
CA GLY A 12 -52.52 27.00 33.73
C GLY A 12 -51.14 26.44 33.39
N SER A 13 -50.70 25.33 34.01
CA SER A 13 -49.31 24.84 33.89
C SER A 13 -49.06 23.95 32.66
N ASN A 14 -50.07 23.21 32.20
CA ASN A 14 -49.87 22.19 31.17
C ASN A 14 -49.75 22.76 29.76
N ARG A 15 -50.32 23.93 29.43
CA ARG A 15 -50.22 24.48 28.06
C ARG A 15 -48.82 25.01 27.75
N LEU A 16 -48.13 25.60 28.73
CA LEU A 16 -46.76 26.09 28.59
C LEU A 16 -45.74 24.96 28.57
N ALA A 17 -45.91 23.94 29.42
CA ALA A 17 -45.04 22.76 29.45
C ALA A 17 -45.12 21.96 28.13
N TRP A 18 -46.32 21.77 27.59
CA TRP A 18 -46.49 21.11 26.29
C TRP A 18 -45.93 21.95 25.14
N CYS A 19 -46.08 23.29 25.15
CA CYS A 19 -45.42 24.16 24.17
C CYS A 19 -43.89 24.04 24.23
N MET A 20 -43.29 23.98 25.42
CA MET A 20 -41.85 23.79 25.54
C MET A 20 -41.40 22.43 25.02
N VAL A 21 -42.11 21.35 25.37
CA VAL A 21 -41.81 20.00 24.84
C VAL A 21 -41.92 19.96 23.31
N PHE A 22 -42.96 20.56 22.72
CA PHE A 22 -43.09 20.66 21.27
C PHE A 22 -41.95 21.45 20.62
N ILE A 23 -41.52 22.55 21.23
CA ILE A 23 -40.38 23.34 20.73
C ILE A 23 -39.08 22.53 20.82
N PHE A 24 -38.83 21.82 21.93
CA PHE A 24 -37.65 20.96 22.07
C PHE A 24 -37.66 19.80 21.06
N VAL A 25 -38.82 19.19 20.79
CA VAL A 25 -38.95 18.14 19.77
C VAL A 25 -38.68 18.69 18.37
N ILE A 26 -39.21 19.87 18.03
CA ILE A 26 -38.97 20.51 16.73
C ILE A 26 -37.49 20.87 16.57
N LEU A 27 -36.86 21.47 17.60
CA LEU A 27 -35.43 21.81 17.57
C LEU A 27 -34.55 20.56 17.45
N PHE A 28 -34.91 19.47 18.12
CA PHE A 28 -34.21 18.20 18.02
C PHE A 28 -34.34 17.58 16.62
N LEU A 29 -35.53 17.63 16.01
CA LEU A 29 -35.75 17.15 14.65
C LEU A 29 -34.97 17.98 13.62
N ILE A 30 -34.88 19.30 13.79
CA ILE A 30 -34.07 20.18 12.92
C ILE A 30 -32.58 19.87 13.05
N PHE A 31 -32.10 19.61 14.27
CA PHE A 31 -30.70 19.25 14.51
C PHE A 31 -30.37 17.87 13.91
N LEU A 32 -31.30 16.92 14.01
CA LEU A 32 -31.15 15.58 13.42
C LEU A 32 -31.11 15.63 11.90
N THR A 33 -31.97 16.43 11.25
CA THR A 33 -31.95 16.56 9.79
C THR A 33 -30.71 17.30 9.28
N ALA A 34 -30.22 18.31 10.01
CA ALA A 34 -29.00 19.03 9.67
C ALA A 34 -27.74 18.15 9.79
N THR A 35 -27.65 17.32 10.83
CA THR A 35 -26.51 16.41 11.04
C THR A 35 -26.48 15.27 10.02
N ILE A 36 -27.64 14.71 9.65
CA ILE A 36 -27.74 13.72 8.57
C ILE A 36 -27.37 14.33 7.21
N GLY A 37 -27.81 15.56 6.92
CA GLY A 37 -27.44 16.26 5.69
C GLY A 37 -25.94 16.53 5.58
N LEU A 38 -25.32 16.97 6.67
CA LEU A 38 -23.88 17.25 6.71
C LEU A 38 -23.03 15.99 6.58
N THR A 39 -23.43 14.89 7.23
CA THR A 39 -22.74 13.60 7.10
C THR A 39 -22.89 13.01 5.71
N ALA A 40 -24.06 13.11 5.08
CA ALA A 40 -24.26 12.68 3.69
C ALA A 40 -23.40 13.48 2.70
N LEU A 41 -23.24 14.79 2.91
CA LEU A 41 -22.40 15.64 2.06
C LEU A 41 -20.92 15.27 2.14
N VAL A 42 -20.39 15.08 3.37
CA VAL A 42 -19.00 14.66 3.60
C VAL A 42 -18.75 13.25 3.04
N LEU A 43 -19.73 12.34 3.13
CA LEU A 43 -19.63 11.02 2.53
C LEU A 43 -19.65 11.09 0.99
N LEU A 44 -20.46 11.97 0.40
CA LEU A 44 -20.48 12.15 -1.06
C LEU A 44 -19.15 12.70 -1.59
N ASP A 45 -18.53 13.66 -0.88
CA ASP A 45 -17.22 14.21 -1.25
C ASP A 45 -16.10 13.18 -1.12
N THR A 46 -16.10 12.35 -0.07
CA THR A 46 -15.11 11.27 0.08
C THR A 46 -15.25 10.19 -0.99
N HIS A 47 -16.47 9.84 -1.40
CA HIS A 47 -16.71 8.94 -2.52
C HIS A 47 -16.37 9.56 -3.89
N PHE A 48 -16.64 10.86 -4.10
CA PHE A 48 -16.34 11.53 -5.36
C PHE A 48 -14.84 11.76 -5.56
N THR A 49 -14.10 12.03 -4.48
CA THR A 49 -12.64 12.20 -4.53
C THR A 49 -11.92 10.86 -4.70
N PHE A 50 -12.44 9.77 -4.12
CA PHE A 50 -11.91 8.41 -4.33
C PHE A 50 -12.29 7.81 -5.70
N GLY A 51 -13.44 8.20 -6.27
CA GLY A 51 -13.91 7.73 -7.58
C GLY A 51 -13.24 8.39 -8.78
N LYS A 52 -12.41 9.42 -8.59
CA LYS A 52 -11.73 10.15 -9.67
C LYS A 52 -10.27 9.72 -9.81
N THR A 53 -10.00 8.42 -9.75
CA THR A 53 -8.71 7.82 -10.11
C THR A 53 -8.92 6.49 -10.81
N ALA A 54 -9.63 6.52 -11.94
CA ALA A 54 -9.55 5.50 -12.98
C ALA A 54 -10.42 5.99 -14.14
N THR A 55 -9.87 6.80 -15.03
CA THR A 55 -10.27 6.62 -16.42
C THR A 55 -9.77 5.23 -16.80
N ASP A 56 -10.69 4.28 -16.88
CA ASP A 56 -10.48 2.96 -17.49
C ASP A 56 -9.98 3.19 -18.92
N GLU A 57 -8.66 3.27 -19.09
CA GLU A 57 -8.01 2.77 -20.29
C GLU A 57 -8.14 1.25 -20.22
N ASP A 58 -8.85 0.71 -21.20
CA ASP A 58 -9.03 -0.70 -21.52
C ASP A 58 -7.82 -1.57 -21.11
N SER A 59 -7.94 -2.19 -19.93
CA SER A 59 -6.88 -2.99 -19.29
C SER A 59 -6.72 -4.39 -19.89
N SER A 60 -7.34 -4.66 -21.04
CA SER A 60 -7.25 -5.96 -21.73
C SER A 60 -6.18 -6.02 -22.82
N GLN A 61 -5.60 -4.88 -23.21
CA GLN A 61 -4.53 -4.83 -24.18
C GLN A 61 -3.19 -4.76 -23.46
N TRP A 62 -2.40 -5.83 -23.55
CA TRP A 62 -0.98 -5.78 -23.15
C TRP A 62 -0.35 -4.54 -23.81
N PRO A 63 0.36 -3.68 -23.06
CA PRO A 63 1.07 -2.59 -23.68
C PRO A 63 1.97 -3.18 -24.75
N GLU A 64 1.99 -2.57 -25.94
CA GLU A 64 2.97 -2.91 -26.96
C GLU A 64 4.35 -2.95 -26.27
N PRO A 65 5.18 -3.98 -26.51
CA PRO A 65 6.51 -4.04 -25.93
C PRO A 65 7.15 -2.68 -26.09
N SER A 66 7.56 -2.06 -24.98
CA SER A 66 8.24 -0.78 -25.04
C SER A 66 9.32 -0.91 -26.09
N GLY A 67 9.33 -0.03 -27.08
CA GLY A 67 10.30 -0.09 -28.18
C GLY A 67 11.70 -0.11 -27.59
N SER A 68 12.28 -1.29 -27.43
CA SER A 68 13.68 -1.47 -27.17
C SER A 68 14.35 -1.08 -28.47
N LEU A 69 14.64 0.22 -28.63
CA LEU A 69 15.63 0.64 -29.60
C LEU A 69 16.84 -0.24 -29.27
N LEU A 70 17.25 -1.12 -30.19
CA LEU A 70 18.49 -1.89 -30.06
C LEU A 70 19.62 -0.86 -30.03
N GLY A 71 19.84 -0.29 -28.85
CA GLY A 71 20.82 0.73 -28.58
C GLY A 71 22.16 0.04 -28.67
N THR A 72 22.96 0.40 -29.65
CA THR A 72 24.36 -0.02 -29.68
C THR A 72 25.10 0.78 -28.61
N PHE A 73 25.30 0.16 -27.45
CA PHE A 73 26.08 0.77 -26.36
C PHE A 73 27.56 0.54 -26.62
N GLN A 74 28.32 1.63 -26.81
CA GLN A 74 29.76 1.54 -27.16
C GLN A 74 30.70 1.29 -25.97
N LYS A 75 30.26 1.59 -24.74
CA LYS A 75 31.14 1.59 -23.56
C LYS A 75 30.68 0.61 -22.48
N ALA A 76 29.44 0.75 -22.03
CA ALA A 76 28.84 -0.10 -21.01
C ALA A 76 27.32 -0.04 -21.12
N ALA A 77 26.65 -1.06 -20.59
CA ALA A 77 25.21 -1.14 -20.50
C ALA A 77 24.83 -1.74 -19.15
N ILE A 78 23.67 -1.35 -18.65
CA ILE A 78 23.03 -1.95 -17.49
C ILE A 78 21.54 -2.04 -17.76
N ALA A 79 20.93 -3.14 -17.32
CA ALA A 79 19.50 -3.38 -17.42
C ALA A 79 19.02 -3.97 -16.10
N THR A 80 17.89 -3.47 -15.61
CA THR A 80 17.26 -3.87 -14.36
C THR A 80 15.74 -3.84 -14.53
N ASP A 81 15.05 -4.45 -13.58
CA ASP A 81 13.60 -4.60 -13.48
C ASP A 81 12.89 -3.23 -13.45
N ASN A 82 13.60 -2.22 -12.92
CA ASN A 82 13.12 -0.87 -12.76
C ASN A 82 14.05 0.16 -13.42
N GLY A 83 13.50 1.08 -14.20
CA GLY A 83 14.26 2.11 -14.91
C GLY A 83 15.12 2.98 -14.00
N LEU A 84 14.64 3.34 -12.81
CA LEU A 84 15.39 4.16 -11.85
C LEU A 84 16.68 3.46 -11.37
N CYS A 85 16.63 2.15 -11.15
CA CYS A 85 17.83 1.40 -10.74
C CYS A 85 18.84 1.23 -11.88
N SER A 86 18.36 1.16 -13.13
CA SER A 86 19.24 1.21 -14.30
C SER A 86 19.96 2.56 -14.39
N GLU A 87 19.29 3.66 -14.09
CA GLU A 87 19.92 4.98 -14.03
C GLU A 87 20.97 5.07 -12.92
N ILE A 88 20.67 4.57 -11.71
CA ILE A 88 21.62 4.56 -10.59
C ILE A 88 22.86 3.73 -10.92
N GLY A 89 22.69 2.55 -11.49
CA GLY A 89 23.83 1.72 -11.90
C GLY A 89 24.61 2.31 -13.09
N ARG A 90 23.92 2.96 -14.04
CA ARG A 90 24.57 3.74 -15.11
C ARG A 90 25.43 4.85 -14.53
N ASP A 91 24.94 5.56 -13.52
CA ASP A 91 25.69 6.65 -12.89
C ASP A 91 26.95 6.13 -12.17
N MET A 92 26.95 4.91 -11.64
CA MET A 92 28.17 4.26 -11.13
C MET A 92 29.18 3.96 -12.24
N LEU A 93 28.72 3.47 -13.40
CA LEU A 93 29.59 3.29 -14.58
C LEU A 93 30.17 4.63 -15.05
N MET A 94 29.37 5.69 -15.06
CA MET A 94 29.81 7.04 -15.44
C MET A 94 30.84 7.63 -14.47
N LYS A 95 30.78 7.26 -13.18
CA LYS A 95 31.77 7.62 -12.16
C LYS A 95 33.09 6.85 -12.27
N GLY A 96 33.24 5.98 -13.27
CA GLY A 96 34.43 5.16 -13.48
C GLY A 96 34.42 3.84 -12.71
N GLY A 97 33.27 3.45 -12.15
CA GLY A 97 33.07 2.13 -11.56
C GLY A 97 33.08 1.02 -12.61
N ASN A 98 33.33 -0.21 -12.17
CA ASN A 98 33.27 -1.39 -13.02
C ASN A 98 31.84 -1.98 -13.07
N ALA A 99 31.65 -3.07 -13.83
CA ALA A 99 30.36 -3.74 -13.97
C ALA A 99 29.80 -4.27 -12.63
N VAL A 100 30.67 -4.66 -11.70
CA VAL A 100 30.29 -5.15 -10.37
C VAL A 100 29.82 -3.98 -9.50
N ASP A 101 30.50 -2.84 -9.51
CA ASP A 101 30.08 -1.64 -8.75
C ASP A 101 28.68 -1.16 -9.19
N ALA A 102 28.44 -1.16 -10.50
CA ALA A 102 27.17 -0.80 -11.10
C ALA A 102 26.04 -1.74 -10.69
N MET A 103 26.30 -3.04 -10.72
CA MET A 103 25.31 -4.04 -10.30
C MET A 103 25.05 -3.99 -8.79
N ILE A 104 26.06 -3.75 -7.94
CA ILE A 104 25.84 -3.59 -6.49
C ILE A 104 24.90 -2.41 -6.21
N ALA A 105 25.13 -1.25 -6.84
CA ALA A 105 24.27 -0.07 -6.67
C ALA A 105 22.84 -0.33 -7.18
N ALA A 106 22.71 -0.98 -8.33
CA ALA A 106 21.42 -1.39 -8.87
C ALA A 106 20.68 -2.37 -7.94
N MET A 107 21.38 -3.37 -7.41
CA MET A 107 20.81 -4.38 -6.50
C MET A 107 20.30 -3.75 -5.20
N PHE A 108 21.05 -2.82 -4.61
CA PHE A 108 20.58 -2.05 -3.45
C PHE A 108 19.33 -1.22 -3.77
N CYS A 109 19.28 -0.61 -4.96
CA CYS A 109 18.13 0.13 -5.42
C CYS A 109 16.90 -0.78 -5.57
N ILE A 110 17.02 -1.92 -6.27
CA ILE A 110 15.91 -2.87 -6.45
C ILE A 110 15.43 -3.39 -5.10
N GLY A 111 16.33 -3.70 -4.17
CA GLY A 111 15.96 -4.11 -2.81
C GLY A 111 15.18 -3.07 -2.01
N ALA A 112 15.30 -1.78 -2.36
CA ALA A 112 14.58 -0.69 -1.70
C ALA A 112 13.22 -0.40 -2.36
N ILE A 113 13.14 -0.48 -3.69
CA ILE A 113 11.94 -0.07 -4.43
C ILE A 113 11.03 -1.24 -4.81
N ASP A 114 11.62 -2.43 -4.98
CA ASP A 114 10.93 -3.69 -5.32
C ASP A 114 11.25 -4.78 -4.28
N PRO A 115 10.94 -4.54 -2.98
CA PRO A 115 11.29 -5.44 -1.88
C PRO A 115 10.62 -6.81 -1.97
N GLN A 116 9.52 -6.92 -2.70
CA GLN A 116 8.84 -8.19 -2.98
C GLN A 116 9.65 -9.11 -3.92
N SER A 117 10.57 -8.55 -4.72
CA SER A 117 11.33 -9.28 -5.73
C SER A 117 12.74 -9.61 -5.23
N SER A 118 13.46 -8.61 -4.72
CA SER A 118 14.81 -8.76 -4.20
C SER A 118 14.98 -8.01 -2.89
N GLY A 119 15.99 -8.38 -2.11
CA GLY A 119 16.31 -7.67 -0.89
C GLY A 119 17.50 -8.28 -0.16
N LEU A 120 17.98 -7.59 0.87
CA LEU A 120 19.13 -8.03 1.66
C LEU A 120 18.86 -9.31 2.48
N GLY A 121 17.60 -9.63 2.75
CA GLY A 121 17.21 -10.83 3.49
C GLY A 121 17.13 -12.11 2.65
N GLY A 122 17.29 -12.02 1.33
CA GLY A 122 17.30 -13.18 0.44
C GLY A 122 18.70 -13.61 0.05
N GLY A 123 18.80 -14.23 -1.13
CA GLY A 123 20.06 -14.64 -1.76
C GLY A 123 20.13 -14.24 -3.22
N PHE A 124 21.32 -14.36 -3.82
CA PHE A 124 21.52 -14.09 -5.24
C PHE A 124 22.61 -14.99 -5.84
N PHE A 125 22.63 -15.04 -7.17
CA PHE A 125 23.72 -15.63 -7.94
C PHE A 125 24.32 -14.55 -8.84
N MET A 126 25.65 -14.43 -8.84
CA MET A 126 26.34 -13.44 -9.67
C MET A 126 27.37 -14.13 -10.53
N THR A 127 27.23 -14.02 -11.85
CA THR A 127 28.22 -14.51 -12.81
C THR A 127 29.07 -13.35 -13.31
N ILE A 128 30.37 -13.42 -13.06
CA ILE A 128 31.34 -12.37 -13.40
C ILE A 128 32.33 -12.93 -14.40
N TYR A 129 32.44 -12.29 -15.56
CA TYR A 129 33.54 -12.54 -16.48
C TYR A 129 34.65 -11.51 -16.26
N ASN A 130 35.82 -11.98 -15.86
CA ASN A 130 37.00 -11.13 -15.74
C ASN A 130 37.79 -11.19 -17.06
N SER A 131 37.80 -10.10 -17.81
CA SER A 131 38.47 -10.02 -19.11
C SER A 131 39.99 -10.09 -19.01
N THR A 132 40.58 -9.62 -17.90
CA THR A 132 42.03 -9.65 -17.66
C THR A 132 42.52 -11.09 -17.45
N THR A 133 41.79 -11.88 -16.67
CA THR A 133 42.15 -13.28 -16.38
C THR A 133 41.51 -14.29 -17.35
N ARG A 134 40.54 -13.85 -18.15
CA ARG A 134 39.70 -14.67 -19.04
C ARG A 134 38.99 -15.80 -18.30
N LYS A 135 38.56 -15.54 -17.07
CA LYS A 135 37.87 -16.51 -16.22
C LYS A 135 36.45 -16.03 -15.91
N CYS A 136 35.54 -17.00 -15.85
CA CYS A 136 34.21 -16.81 -15.26
C CYS A 136 34.25 -17.24 -13.81
N VAL A 137 33.71 -16.39 -12.93
CA VAL A 137 33.50 -16.70 -11.51
C VAL A 137 32.02 -16.59 -11.24
N VAL A 138 31.48 -17.53 -10.47
CA VAL A 138 30.11 -17.47 -9.97
C VAL A 138 30.17 -17.28 -8.46
N ILE A 139 29.47 -16.27 -7.96
CA ILE A 139 29.20 -16.09 -6.54
C ILE A 139 27.85 -16.70 -6.27
N ASP A 140 27.82 -17.74 -5.44
CA ASP A 140 26.61 -18.34 -4.89
C ASP A 140 26.41 -17.76 -3.48
N ALA A 141 25.38 -16.93 -3.35
CA ALA A 141 24.94 -16.37 -2.09
C ALA A 141 23.51 -16.85 -1.76
N ARG A 142 23.21 -18.12 -2.06
CA ARG A 142 21.93 -18.73 -1.67
C ARG A 142 21.81 -18.82 -0.15
N GLU A 143 20.59 -18.64 0.33
CA GLU A 143 20.23 -18.77 1.74
C GLU A 143 20.53 -20.19 2.23
N VAL A 144 20.94 -20.28 3.49
CA VAL A 144 21.29 -21.56 4.15
C VAL A 144 20.37 -21.76 5.34
N ALA A 145 19.91 -23.00 5.53
CA ALA A 145 19.13 -23.35 6.69
C ALA A 145 19.95 -23.11 7.98
N PRO A 146 19.35 -22.51 9.03
CA PRO A 146 20.05 -22.29 10.29
C PRO A 146 20.42 -23.62 10.95
N GLU A 147 21.41 -23.61 11.84
CA GLU A 147 21.91 -24.81 12.53
C GLU A 147 20.81 -25.55 13.32
N THR A 148 19.81 -24.82 13.80
CA THR A 148 18.67 -25.38 14.54
C THR A 148 17.57 -25.97 13.66
N ALA A 149 17.69 -25.86 12.33
CA ALA A 149 16.74 -26.46 11.41
C ALA A 149 16.81 -27.99 11.47
N SER A 150 15.67 -28.65 11.35
CA SER A 150 15.56 -30.11 11.30
C SER A 150 14.60 -30.52 10.20
N GLU A 151 14.75 -31.73 9.66
CA GLU A 151 13.93 -32.24 8.56
C GLU A 151 12.43 -32.21 8.88
N ASN A 152 12.08 -32.43 10.15
CA ASN A 152 10.69 -32.61 10.60
C ASN A 152 10.07 -31.34 11.19
N MET A 153 10.74 -30.18 11.04
CA MET A 153 10.40 -28.95 11.75
C MET A 153 9.00 -28.38 11.46
N TYR A 154 8.39 -28.75 10.33
CA TYR A 154 7.05 -28.31 9.92
C TYR A 154 6.02 -29.45 9.88
N GLU A 155 6.36 -30.67 10.34
CA GLU A 155 5.45 -31.82 10.26
C GLU A 155 4.26 -31.73 11.21
N LYS A 156 4.50 -31.22 12.43
CA LYS A 156 3.47 -31.17 13.49
C LYS A 156 2.56 -29.95 13.38
N ASP A 157 3.08 -28.87 12.81
CA ASP A 157 2.36 -27.63 12.60
C ASP A 157 2.76 -27.01 11.26
N ALA A 158 1.92 -27.20 10.25
CA ALA A 158 2.12 -26.60 8.93
C ALA A 158 2.02 -25.07 8.97
N ASN A 159 1.35 -24.47 9.96
CA ASN A 159 1.27 -23.01 10.05
C ASN A 159 2.62 -22.38 10.43
N ALA A 160 3.51 -23.13 11.09
CA ALA A 160 4.85 -22.65 11.44
C ALA A 160 5.69 -22.32 10.19
N SER A 161 5.40 -22.91 9.02
CA SER A 161 6.10 -22.57 7.78
C SER A 161 5.70 -21.21 7.19
N LEU A 162 4.59 -20.63 7.64
CA LEU A 162 4.08 -19.34 7.15
C LEU A 162 4.75 -18.16 7.85
N VAL A 163 5.08 -18.32 9.13
CA VAL A 163 5.65 -17.28 9.99
C VAL A 163 7.16 -17.42 10.19
N GLY A 164 7.73 -18.59 9.83
CA GLY A 164 9.12 -18.92 10.15
C GLY A 164 9.28 -19.35 11.61
N MET A 165 10.51 -19.73 11.97
CA MET A 165 10.91 -20.03 13.35
C MET A 165 11.25 -18.77 14.13
#